data_AF-A0A397WRE0-F1
#
_entry.id   AF-A0A397WRE0-F1
#
_cell.length_a   1.000
_cell.length_b   1.000
_cell.length_c   1.000
_cell.angle_alpha   90.00
_cell.angle_beta   90.00
_cell.angle_gamma   90.00
#
_symmetry.space_group_name_H-M   'P 1'
#
loop_
_entity.id
_entity.type
_entity.pdbx_description
1 polymer ?
#
loop_
_entity_poly.entity_id
_entity_poly.type
_entity_poly.pdbx_seq_one_letter_code
_entity_poly.pdbx_strand_id
1 'polypeptide(L)'
;MIGILEAGRKAFEQYKEDVISGILYGLAMFLVGVLSLIPILGAFIVAYLGPRIANWYYNKTIGNIKTDYSLAFKVWLIYALVLHVVFLVGLFFAGTGLIISLTEGFGGFAIDQYIGMFVKLGALLGILLLVLFIFSILYVYTMYASVLGKISEIKIEPKKSVYLTVYFIVWSILLAIIAGILGAIPFIGWILVIVYQLFFMYPFLALIGANFVLSS
;
A
#
# COMPACT_ATOMS: atom_id res chain seq x y z
N MET A 1 19.35 9.13 -10.65
CA MET A 1 18.70 8.73 -9.38
C MET A 1 19.11 9.75 -8.33
N ILE A 2 18.14 10.49 -7.81
CA ILE A 2 18.29 11.39 -6.64
C ILE A 2 18.87 10.62 -5.44
N GLY A 3 19.47 11.28 -4.45
CA GLY A 3 19.86 10.63 -3.19
C GLY A 3 18.69 10.39 -2.23
N ILE A 4 18.77 9.40 -1.33
CA ILE A 4 17.68 9.06 -0.37
C ILE A 4 17.30 10.25 0.52
N LEU A 5 18.31 10.93 1.07
CA LEU A 5 18.11 12.11 1.92
C LEU A 5 17.58 13.29 1.13
N GLU A 6 18.07 13.46 -0.11
CA GLU A 6 17.64 14.54 -1.00
C GLU A 6 16.18 14.36 -1.44
N ALA A 7 15.75 13.11 -1.71
CA ALA A 7 14.36 12.79 -2.02
C ALA A 7 13.42 13.15 -0.87
N GLY A 8 13.80 12.87 0.37
CA GLY A 8 12.99 13.25 1.52
C GLY A 8 13.04 14.75 1.82
N ARG A 9 14.19 15.42 1.65
CA ARG A 9 14.26 16.88 1.75
C ARG A 9 13.30 17.54 0.77
N LYS A 10 13.36 17.13 -0.49
CA LYS A 10 12.49 17.65 -1.56
C LYS A 10 11.01 17.34 -1.29
N ALA A 11 10.69 16.11 -0.89
CA ALA A 11 9.32 15.74 -0.49
C ALA A 11 8.81 16.58 0.68
N PHE A 12 9.67 16.92 1.64
CA PHE A 12 9.31 17.76 2.79
C PHE A 12 9.08 19.21 2.37
N GLU A 13 9.93 19.75 1.51
CA GLU A 13 9.76 21.09 0.93
C GLU A 13 8.42 21.19 0.20
N GLN A 14 8.13 20.24 -0.70
CA GLN A 14 6.86 20.17 -1.43
C GLN A 14 5.63 20.01 -0.54
N TYR A 15 5.72 19.15 0.50
CA TYR A 15 4.61 18.96 1.44
C TYR A 15 4.30 20.24 2.22
N LYS A 16 5.32 20.98 2.64
CA LYS A 16 5.14 22.23 3.41
C LYS A 16 4.50 23.36 2.60
N GLU A 17 4.70 23.38 1.29
CA GLU A 17 4.12 24.40 0.41
C GLU A 17 2.59 24.31 0.34
N ASP A 18 2.02 23.10 0.42
CA ASP A 18 0.57 22.88 0.45
C ASP A 18 0.18 21.71 1.37
N VAL A 19 0.30 21.96 2.67
CA VAL A 19 -0.02 21.00 3.74
C VAL A 19 -1.49 20.56 3.67
N ILE A 20 -2.40 21.46 3.30
CA ILE A 20 -3.84 21.16 3.23
C ILE A 20 -4.09 20.11 2.15
N SER A 21 -3.48 20.25 0.97
CA SER A 21 -3.57 19.22 -0.08
C SER A 21 -3.00 17.88 0.38
N GLY A 22 -1.92 17.88 1.18
CA GLY A 22 -1.37 16.67 1.78
C GLY A 22 -2.34 15.96 2.73
N ILE A 23 -2.99 16.72 3.62
CA ILE A 23 -4.02 16.21 4.54
C ILE A 23 -5.20 15.62 3.76
N LEU A 24 -5.71 16.35 2.77
CA LEU A 24 -6.82 15.89 1.93
C LEU A 24 -6.45 14.63 1.15
N TYR A 25 -5.22 14.54 0.64
CA TYR A 25 -4.72 13.33 0.00
C TYR A 25 -4.74 12.14 0.96
N GLY A 26 -4.20 12.30 2.17
CA GLY A 26 -4.18 11.24 3.17
C GLY A 26 -5.58 10.74 3.56
N LEU A 27 -6.52 11.68 3.79
CA LEU A 27 -7.93 11.36 4.07
C LEU A 27 -8.60 10.65 2.89
N ALA A 28 -8.40 11.13 1.66
CA ALA A 28 -8.98 10.51 0.47
C ALA A 28 -8.45 9.09 0.25
N MET A 29 -7.14 8.87 0.42
CA MET A 29 -6.54 7.54 0.33
C MET A 29 -7.02 6.62 1.45
N PHE A 30 -7.25 7.13 2.66
CA PHE A 30 -7.85 6.36 3.75
C PHE A 30 -9.28 5.91 3.40
N LEU A 31 -10.13 6.83 2.90
CA LEU A 31 -11.49 6.49 2.48
C LEU A 31 -11.49 5.45 1.35
N VAL A 32 -10.59 5.59 0.37
CA VAL A 32 -10.40 4.57 -0.68
C VAL A 32 -9.97 3.23 -0.07
N GLY A 33 -9.07 3.24 0.91
CA GLY A 33 -8.66 2.06 1.65
C GLY A 33 -9.82 1.37 2.36
N VAL A 34 -10.70 2.12 3.02
CA VAL A 34 -11.91 1.57 3.66
C VAL A 34 -12.85 0.96 2.62
N LEU A 35 -13.09 1.65 1.51
CA LEU A 35 -13.92 1.14 0.41
C LEU A 35 -13.30 -0.09 -0.27
N SER A 36 -11.98 -0.24 -0.21
CA SER A 36 -11.26 -1.40 -0.75
C SER A 36 -11.50 -2.69 0.04
N LEU A 37 -12.12 -2.63 1.21
CA LEU A 37 -12.44 -3.83 1.99
C LEU A 37 -13.54 -4.69 1.34
N ILE A 38 -14.29 -4.15 0.39
CA ILE A 38 -15.30 -4.92 -0.37
C ILE A 38 -14.56 -5.80 -1.38
N PRO A 39 -14.62 -7.14 -1.28
CA PRO A 39 -13.85 -8.00 -2.18
C PRO A 39 -14.20 -7.77 -3.65
N ILE A 40 -13.17 -7.78 -4.51
CA ILE A 40 -13.25 -7.55 -5.97
C ILE A 40 -13.71 -6.13 -6.34
N LEU A 41 -14.87 -5.67 -5.88
CA LEU A 41 -15.38 -4.31 -6.14
C LEU A 41 -14.42 -3.24 -5.60
N GLY A 42 -13.87 -3.47 -4.41
CA GLY A 42 -12.85 -2.63 -3.79
C GLY A 42 -11.62 -2.45 -4.67
N ALA A 43 -11.21 -3.48 -5.41
CA ALA A 43 -10.07 -3.39 -6.33
C ALA A 43 -10.35 -2.43 -7.49
N PHE A 44 -11.57 -2.44 -8.04
CA PHE A 44 -11.99 -1.49 -9.07
C PHE A 44 -12.09 -0.06 -8.53
N ILE A 45 -12.58 0.12 -7.30
CA ILE A 45 -12.63 1.43 -6.63
C ILE A 45 -11.22 2.00 -6.45
N VAL A 46 -10.28 1.20 -5.93
CA VAL A 46 -8.87 1.59 -5.76
C VAL A 46 -8.24 1.94 -7.11
N ALA A 47 -8.45 1.10 -8.12
CA ALA A 47 -7.90 1.30 -9.46
C ALA A 47 -8.44 2.56 -10.15
N TYR A 48 -9.70 2.91 -9.87
CA TYR A 48 -10.33 4.10 -10.44
C TYR A 48 -9.94 5.37 -9.68
N LEU A 49 -10.09 5.39 -8.35
CA LEU A 49 -9.88 6.60 -7.55
C LEU A 49 -8.41 6.84 -7.22
N GLY A 50 -7.63 5.80 -6.95
CA GLY A 50 -6.23 5.90 -6.53
C GLY A 50 -5.37 6.75 -7.47
N PRO A 51 -5.29 6.42 -8.78
CA PRO A 51 -4.53 7.23 -9.73
C PRO A 51 -5.00 8.68 -9.83
N ARG A 52 -6.31 8.93 -9.70
CA ARG A 52 -6.90 10.27 -9.80
C ARG A 52 -6.56 11.12 -8.59
N ILE A 53 -6.67 10.55 -7.39
CA ILE A 53 -6.31 11.21 -6.13
C ILE A 53 -4.81 11.49 -6.09
N ALA A 54 -3.98 10.50 -6.46
CA ALA A 54 -2.53 10.67 -6.54
C ALA A 54 -2.14 11.74 -7.57
N ASN A 55 -2.71 11.72 -8.78
CA ASN A 55 -2.44 12.74 -9.78
C ASN A 55 -2.88 14.14 -9.33
N TRP A 56 -4.06 14.27 -8.71
CA TRP A 56 -4.52 15.54 -8.14
C TRP A 56 -3.51 16.09 -7.13
N TYR A 57 -3.05 15.24 -6.21
CA TYR A 57 -2.07 15.64 -5.20
C TYR A 57 -0.72 16.01 -5.82
N TYR A 58 -0.21 15.23 -6.77
CA TYR A 58 1.05 15.52 -7.45
C TYR A 58 0.98 16.80 -8.29
N ASN A 59 -0.16 17.10 -8.94
CA ASN A 59 -0.32 18.36 -9.65
C ASN A 59 -0.34 19.58 -8.72
N LYS A 60 -0.76 19.42 -7.47
CA LYS A 60 -0.71 20.49 -6.45
C LYS A 60 0.67 20.73 -5.88
N THR A 61 1.46 19.68 -5.72
CA THR A 61 2.75 19.72 -4.98
C THR A 61 3.99 19.65 -5.86
N ILE A 62 3.88 19.11 -7.07
CA ILE A 62 5.00 18.89 -8.00
C ILE A 62 4.75 19.59 -9.35
N GLY A 63 3.49 19.58 -9.80
CA GLY A 63 3.04 20.29 -11.00
C GLY A 63 3.15 19.51 -12.32
N ASN A 64 2.28 19.87 -13.27
CA ASN A 64 2.29 19.47 -14.68
C ASN A 64 2.35 17.96 -14.97
N ILE A 65 1.68 17.13 -14.16
CA ILE A 65 1.59 15.69 -14.39
C ILE A 65 0.47 15.39 -15.40
N LYS A 66 0.85 14.73 -16.50
CA LYS A 66 -0.07 14.25 -17.55
C LYS A 66 -0.25 12.74 -17.45
N THR A 67 -1.27 12.32 -16.72
CA THR A 67 -1.57 10.89 -16.52
C THR A 67 -2.36 10.31 -17.68
N ASP A 68 -1.92 9.17 -18.22
CA ASP A 68 -2.79 8.28 -18.98
C ASP A 68 -3.63 7.46 -17.99
N TYR A 69 -4.87 7.89 -17.75
CA TYR A 69 -5.77 7.22 -16.82
C TYR A 69 -6.19 5.82 -17.26
N SER A 70 -6.13 5.50 -18.55
CA SER A 70 -6.44 4.15 -19.04
C SER A 70 -5.33 3.18 -18.62
N LEU A 71 -4.07 3.58 -18.83
CA LEU A 71 -2.92 2.81 -18.39
C LEU A 71 -2.85 2.73 -16.86
N ALA A 72 -2.96 3.86 -16.17
CA ALA A 72 -2.88 3.91 -14.71
C ALA A 72 -3.98 3.07 -14.05
N PHE A 73 -5.21 3.09 -14.60
CA PHE A 73 -6.28 2.21 -14.13
C PHE A 73 -5.89 0.72 -14.23
N LYS A 74 -5.38 0.27 -15.37
CA LYS A 74 -4.99 -1.15 -15.54
C LYS A 74 -3.86 -1.55 -14.59
N VAL A 75 -2.85 -0.69 -14.44
CA VAL A 75 -1.72 -0.92 -13.53
C VAL A 75 -2.23 -1.06 -12.09
N TRP A 76 -3.02 -0.10 -11.62
CA TRP A 76 -3.57 -0.13 -10.27
C TRP A 76 -4.58 -1.26 -10.05
N LEU A 77 -5.34 -1.64 -11.07
CA LEU A 77 -6.26 -2.77 -11.01
C LEU A 77 -5.50 -4.09 -10.82
N ILE A 78 -4.42 -4.32 -11.56
CA ILE A 78 -3.59 -5.52 -11.38
C ILE A 78 -3.07 -5.57 -9.94
N TYR A 79 -2.48 -4.48 -9.46
CA TYR A 79 -1.98 -4.41 -8.09
C TYR A 79 -3.09 -4.66 -7.05
N ALA A 80 -4.25 -4.02 -7.22
CA ALA A 80 -5.35 -4.14 -6.27
C ALA A 80 -5.98 -5.54 -6.28
N LEU A 81 -6.18 -6.16 -7.45
CA LEU A 81 -6.70 -7.53 -7.56
C LEU A 81 -5.77 -8.53 -6.88
N VAL A 82 -4.46 -8.39 -7.09
CA VAL A 82 -3.43 -9.20 -6.45
C VAL A 82 -3.52 -9.10 -4.92
N LEU A 83 -3.70 -7.89 -4.37
CA LEU A 83 -3.92 -7.67 -2.93
C LEU A 83 -5.23 -8.31 -2.45
N HIS A 84 -6.31 -8.22 -3.22
CA HIS A 84 -7.60 -8.78 -2.83
C HIS A 84 -7.62 -10.31 -2.85
N VAL A 85 -6.85 -10.95 -3.74
CA VAL A 85 -6.66 -12.41 -3.69
C VAL A 85 -6.03 -12.81 -2.36
N VAL A 86 -5.00 -12.09 -1.89
CA VAL A 86 -4.42 -12.33 -0.55
C VAL A 86 -5.49 -12.22 0.53
N PHE A 87 -6.24 -11.12 0.50
CA PHE A 87 -7.23 -10.84 1.52
C PHE A 87 -8.31 -11.93 1.57
N LEU A 88 -8.83 -12.35 0.41
CA LEU A 88 -9.81 -13.41 0.30
C LEU A 88 -9.29 -14.75 0.80
N VAL A 89 -8.06 -15.12 0.44
CA VAL A 89 -7.45 -16.36 0.95
C VAL A 89 -7.21 -16.24 2.45
N GLY A 90 -6.70 -15.11 2.96
CA GLY A 90 -6.53 -14.88 4.39
C GLY A 90 -7.84 -15.01 5.18
N LEU A 91 -8.92 -14.39 4.70
CA LEU A 91 -10.25 -14.52 5.30
C LEU A 91 -10.77 -15.96 5.28
N PHE A 92 -10.56 -16.69 4.19
CA PHE A 92 -10.94 -18.10 4.10
C PHE A 92 -10.22 -18.94 5.18
N PHE A 93 -8.94 -18.70 5.43
CA PHE A 93 -8.18 -19.39 6.48
C PHE A 93 -8.59 -18.98 7.89
N ALA A 94 -8.81 -17.68 8.13
CA ALA A 94 -9.30 -17.21 9.42
C ALA A 94 -10.68 -17.80 9.74
N GLY A 95 -11.58 -17.83 8.75
CA GLY A 95 -12.92 -18.40 8.89
C GLY A 95 -12.90 -19.92 9.13
N THR A 96 -12.09 -20.66 8.38
CA THR A 96 -11.93 -22.12 8.59
C THR A 96 -11.31 -22.44 9.94
N GLY A 97 -10.27 -21.72 10.37
CA GLY A 97 -9.69 -21.86 11.70
C GLY A 97 -10.70 -21.60 12.82
N LEU A 98 -11.50 -20.54 12.69
CA LEU A 98 -12.57 -20.23 13.64
C LEU A 98 -13.63 -21.34 13.73
N ILE A 99 -14.06 -21.90 12.59
CA ILE A 99 -15.02 -23.01 12.56
C ILE A 99 -14.45 -24.24 13.28
N ILE A 100 -13.18 -24.59 13.03
CA ILE A 100 -12.51 -25.74 13.69
C ILE A 100 -12.47 -25.54 15.21
N SER A 101 -12.00 -24.38 15.67
CA SER A 101 -11.91 -24.08 17.10
C SER A 101 -13.28 -24.09 17.79
N LEU A 102 -14.33 -23.63 17.10
CA LEU A 102 -15.69 -23.73 17.60
C LEU A 102 -16.15 -25.20 17.68
N THR A 103 -15.89 -26.02 16.66
CA THR A 103 -16.27 -27.45 16.66
C THR A 103 -15.52 -28.30 17.69
N GLU A 104 -14.25 -27.99 17.97
CA GLU A 104 -13.45 -28.60 19.05
C GLU A 104 -14.10 -28.39 20.42
N GLY A 105 -14.65 -27.18 20.67
CA GLY A 105 -15.35 -26.85 21.90
C GLY A 105 -16.66 -27.63 22.13
N PHE A 106 -17.23 -28.25 21.09
CA PHE A 106 -18.48 -29.02 21.14
C PHE A 106 -18.29 -30.55 21.05
N GLY A 107 -17.05 -31.05 21.13
CA GLY A 107 -16.77 -32.49 21.28
C GLY A 107 -17.05 -33.35 20.03
N GLY A 108 -17.05 -32.75 18.83
CA GLY A 108 -17.40 -33.44 17.58
C GLY A 108 -16.29 -33.42 16.52
N PHE A 109 -16.03 -34.60 15.95
CA PHE A 109 -15.28 -34.92 14.72
C PHE A 109 -13.76 -35.20 14.79
N ALA A 110 -13.36 -36.16 13.94
CA ALA A 110 -11.99 -36.60 13.69
C ALA A 110 -11.18 -35.51 12.98
N ILE A 111 -10.67 -34.57 13.76
CA ILE A 111 -9.83 -33.44 13.32
C ILE A 111 -8.54 -33.91 12.63
N ASP A 112 -8.05 -35.10 12.94
CA ASP A 112 -6.81 -35.65 12.42
C ASP A 112 -6.75 -35.75 10.89
N GLN A 113 -7.89 -36.01 10.23
CA GLN A 113 -7.96 -36.05 8.75
C GLN A 113 -7.89 -34.66 8.11
N TYR A 114 -8.27 -33.61 8.86
CA TYR A 114 -8.26 -32.24 8.38
C TYR A 114 -6.93 -31.53 8.65
N ILE A 115 -6.20 -31.88 9.72
CA ILE A 115 -4.87 -31.31 10.03
C ILE A 115 -3.93 -31.43 8.82
N GLY A 116 -3.87 -32.60 8.18
CA GLY A 116 -3.03 -32.82 7.01
C GLY A 116 -3.42 -31.97 5.79
N MET A 117 -4.72 -31.69 5.61
CA MET A 117 -5.22 -30.79 4.57
C MET A 117 -4.86 -29.33 4.89
N PHE A 118 -5.01 -28.91 6.14
CA PHE A 118 -4.69 -27.55 6.60
C PHE A 118 -3.19 -27.25 6.55
N VAL A 119 -2.31 -28.22 6.83
CA VAL A 119 -0.85 -28.05 6.68
C VAL A 119 -0.48 -27.82 5.21
N LYS A 120 -1.04 -28.61 4.29
CA LYS A 120 -0.79 -28.44 2.84
C LYS A 120 -1.37 -27.13 2.30
N LEU A 121 -2.58 -26.78 2.73
CA LEU A 121 -3.21 -25.51 2.36
C LEU A 121 -2.43 -24.32 2.94
N GLY A 122 -1.99 -24.39 4.18
CA GLY A 122 -1.21 -23.34 4.85
C GLY A 122 0.15 -23.11 4.18
N ALA A 123 0.83 -24.20 3.76
CA ALA A 123 2.05 -24.09 2.97
C ALA A 123 1.81 -23.42 1.61
N LEU A 124 0.73 -23.79 0.90
CA LEU A 124 0.32 -23.12 -0.33
C LEU A 124 0.05 -21.63 -0.11
N LEU A 125 -0.62 -21.29 0.99
CA LEU A 125 -0.90 -19.92 1.39
C LEU A 125 0.38 -19.11 1.63
N GLY A 126 1.34 -19.69 2.36
CA GLY A 126 2.64 -19.06 2.61
C GLY A 126 3.42 -18.80 1.32
N ILE A 127 3.40 -19.75 0.37
CA ILE A 127 4.00 -19.58 -0.95
C ILE A 127 3.30 -18.44 -1.73
N LEU A 128 1.97 -18.41 -1.73
CA LEU A 128 1.21 -17.35 -2.38
C LEU A 128 1.57 -15.97 -1.79
N LEU A 129 1.57 -15.84 -0.46
CA LEU A 129 1.97 -14.62 0.22
C LEU A 129 3.39 -14.17 -0.16
N LEU A 130 4.33 -15.10 -0.27
CA LEU A 130 5.71 -14.80 -0.67
C LEU A 130 5.79 -14.29 -2.11
N VAL A 131 5.13 -14.97 -3.06
CA VAL A 131 5.07 -14.52 -4.47
C VAL A 131 4.45 -13.13 -4.57
N LEU A 132 3.41 -12.87 -3.78
CA LEU A 132 2.69 -11.60 -3.77
C LEU A 132 3.52 -10.48 -3.14
N PHE A 133 4.26 -10.79 -2.09
CA PHE A 133 5.24 -9.88 -1.49
C PHE A 133 6.30 -9.48 -2.52
N ILE A 134 6.91 -10.46 -3.21
CA ILE A 134 7.89 -10.19 -4.27
C ILE A 134 7.25 -9.37 -5.39
N PHE A 135 6.06 -9.73 -5.85
CA PHE A 135 5.34 -8.97 -6.87
C PHE A 135 5.11 -7.52 -6.44
N SER A 136 4.67 -7.28 -5.20
CA SER A 136 4.41 -5.94 -4.67
C SER A 136 5.67 -5.07 -4.67
N ILE A 137 6.81 -5.65 -4.32
CA ILE A 137 8.12 -4.99 -4.39
C ILE A 137 8.44 -4.65 -5.84
N LEU A 138 8.33 -5.62 -6.76
CA LEU A 138 8.71 -5.44 -8.16
C LEU A 138 7.77 -4.50 -8.93
N TYR A 139 6.54 -4.32 -8.47
CA TYR A 139 5.52 -3.52 -9.18
C TYR A 139 5.45 -2.07 -8.72
N VAL A 140 6.14 -1.71 -7.62
CA VAL A 140 6.00 -0.39 -6.99
C VAL A 140 6.40 0.77 -7.91
N TYR A 141 7.46 0.64 -8.70
CA TYR A 141 7.84 1.70 -9.64
C TYR A 141 6.77 1.90 -10.72
N THR A 142 6.27 0.80 -11.30
CA THR A 142 5.25 0.82 -12.35
C THR A 142 3.98 1.52 -11.87
N MET A 143 3.57 1.30 -10.61
CA MET A 143 2.43 1.98 -9.98
C MET A 143 2.59 3.51 -10.00
N TYR A 144 3.71 4.03 -9.48
CA TYR A 144 3.96 5.47 -9.42
C TYR A 144 4.21 6.06 -10.82
N ALA A 145 4.98 5.38 -11.67
CA ALA A 145 5.28 5.82 -13.02
C ALA A 145 4.04 5.92 -13.91
N SER A 146 3.05 5.04 -13.70
CA SER A 146 1.77 5.10 -14.43
C SER A 146 1.00 6.38 -14.10
N VAL A 147 0.96 6.81 -12.84
CA VAL A 147 0.29 8.05 -12.42
C VAL A 147 1.06 9.26 -12.95
N LEU A 148 2.39 9.21 -12.93
CA LEU A 148 3.23 10.33 -13.34
C LEU A 148 3.36 10.47 -14.86
N GLY A 149 2.72 9.59 -15.65
CA GLY A 149 2.82 9.59 -17.12
C GLY A 149 4.24 9.28 -17.62
N LYS A 150 5.01 8.50 -16.86
CA LYS A 150 6.41 8.17 -17.18
C LYS A 150 6.58 6.85 -17.93
N ILE A 151 5.49 6.11 -18.11
CA ILE A 151 5.45 4.88 -18.90
C ILE A 151 4.27 4.94 -19.87
N SER A 152 4.42 4.30 -21.03
CA SER A 152 3.40 4.20 -22.07
C SER A 152 2.71 2.83 -22.11
N GLU A 153 3.29 1.83 -21.43
CA GLU A 153 2.78 0.46 -21.39
C GLU A 153 3.06 -0.18 -20.02
N ILE A 154 2.36 -1.27 -19.71
CA ILE A 154 2.55 -2.00 -18.46
C ILE A 154 3.88 -2.75 -18.55
N LYS A 155 4.90 -2.20 -17.89
CA LYS A 155 6.24 -2.80 -17.83
C LYS A 155 6.76 -2.80 -16.40
N ILE A 156 7.23 -3.95 -15.95
CA ILE A 156 7.91 -4.08 -14.67
C ILE A 156 9.36 -3.63 -14.86
N GLU A 157 9.85 -2.75 -13.98
CA GLU A 157 11.25 -2.32 -13.94
C GLU A 157 11.90 -2.77 -12.63
N PRO A 158 12.33 -4.05 -12.51
CA PRO A 158 12.76 -4.64 -11.25
C PRO A 158 13.79 -3.83 -10.49
N LYS A 159 14.82 -3.34 -11.20
CA LYS A 159 15.90 -2.53 -10.62
C LYS A 159 15.35 -1.26 -9.96
N LYS A 160 14.54 -0.48 -10.68
CA LYS A 160 13.97 0.77 -10.15
C LYS A 160 12.98 0.51 -9.03
N SER A 161 12.18 -0.55 -9.14
CA SER A 161 11.24 -0.98 -8.11
C SER A 161 11.93 -1.37 -6.81
N VAL A 162 13.03 -2.12 -6.87
CA VAL A 162 13.82 -2.48 -5.69
C VAL A 162 14.42 -1.23 -5.04
N TYR A 163 15.01 -0.31 -5.83
CA TYR A 163 15.51 0.94 -5.27
C TYR A 163 14.40 1.76 -4.61
N LEU A 164 13.25 1.94 -5.27
CA LEU A 164 12.13 2.67 -4.68
C LEU A 164 11.62 2.00 -3.39
N THR A 165 11.61 0.66 -3.34
CA THR A 165 11.28 -0.08 -2.12
C THR A 165 12.26 0.23 -0.98
N VAL A 166 13.57 0.30 -1.27
CA VAL A 166 14.57 0.70 -0.27
C VAL A 166 14.32 2.12 0.26
N TYR A 167 13.93 3.06 -0.62
CA TYR A 167 13.56 4.41 -0.19
C TYR A 167 12.38 4.39 0.77
N PHE A 168 11.34 3.61 0.45
CA PHE A 168 10.19 3.45 1.33
C PHE A 168 10.57 2.81 2.66
N ILE A 169 11.42 1.78 2.68
CA ILE A 169 11.86 1.15 3.92
C ILE A 169 12.61 2.15 4.81
N VAL A 170 13.61 2.84 4.26
CA VAL A 170 14.42 3.80 5.04
C VAL A 170 13.55 4.91 5.64
N TRP A 171 12.70 5.54 4.82
CA TRP A 171 11.83 6.60 5.31
C TRP A 171 10.73 6.08 6.23
N SER A 172 10.18 4.89 5.99
CA SER A 172 9.18 4.30 6.91
C SER A 172 9.77 4.01 8.28
N ILE A 173 11.03 3.55 8.37
CA ILE A 173 11.71 3.34 9.66
C ILE A 173 11.84 4.67 10.41
N LEU A 174 12.31 5.73 9.74
CA LEU A 174 12.45 7.05 10.35
C LEU A 174 11.10 7.60 10.84
N LEU A 175 10.05 7.47 10.02
CA LEU A 175 8.71 7.95 10.35
C LEU A 175 8.06 7.08 11.45
N ALA A 176 8.38 5.78 11.52
CA ALA A 176 7.89 4.87 12.55
C ALA A 176 8.49 5.18 13.93
N ILE A 177 9.74 5.66 13.99
CA ILE A 177 10.33 6.13 15.27
C ILE A 177 9.51 7.29 15.83
N ILE A 178 9.15 8.26 14.99
CA ILE A 178 8.29 9.40 15.39
C ILE A 178 6.92 8.89 15.85
N ALA A 179 6.31 7.97 15.10
CA ALA A 179 5.05 7.36 15.50
C ALA A 179 5.16 6.61 16.85
N GLY A 180 6.27 5.92 17.11
CA GLY A 180 6.52 5.24 18.39
C GLY A 180 6.58 6.21 19.57
N ILE A 181 7.24 7.36 19.39
CA ILE A 181 7.30 8.41 20.40
C ILE A 181 5.90 8.97 20.69
N LEU A 182 5.12 9.27 19.64
CA LEU A 182 3.74 9.75 19.79
C LEU A 182 2.85 8.71 20.48
N GLY A 183 2.99 7.43 20.11
CA GLY A 183 2.22 6.32 20.66
C GLY A 183 2.48 6.06 22.14
N ALA A 184 3.66 6.44 22.65
CA ALA A 184 4.00 6.31 24.06
C ALA A 184 3.28 7.33 24.97
N ILE A 185 2.60 8.32 24.41
CA ILE A 185 1.86 9.33 25.18
C ILE A 185 0.59 8.68 25.77
N PRO A 186 0.40 8.68 27.10
CA PRO A 186 -0.79 8.10 27.72
C PRO A 186 -2.09 8.72 27.21
N PHE A 187 -3.14 7.89 27.11
CA PHE A 187 -4.52 8.24 26.73
C PHE A 187 -4.74 8.74 25.30
N ILE A 188 -3.85 9.58 24.75
CA ILE A 188 -4.02 10.22 23.43
C ILE A 188 -3.06 9.68 22.36
N GLY A 189 -2.02 8.92 22.73
CA GLY A 189 -0.94 8.53 21.82
C GLY A 189 -1.40 7.85 20.53
N TRP A 190 -2.35 6.91 20.61
CA TRP A 190 -2.91 6.24 19.43
C TRP A 190 -3.62 7.19 18.47
N ILE A 191 -4.33 8.20 18.98
CA ILE A 191 -5.00 9.22 18.17
C ILE A 191 -3.94 10.07 17.46
N LEU A 192 -2.88 10.47 18.18
CA LEU A 192 -1.77 11.23 17.59
C LEU A 192 -1.06 10.44 16.49
N VAL A 193 -0.88 9.13 16.67
CA VAL A 193 -0.32 8.24 15.65
C VAL A 193 -1.20 8.21 14.40
N ILE A 194 -2.52 8.05 14.54
CA ILE A 194 -3.44 8.05 13.39
C ILE A 194 -3.38 9.39 12.66
N VAL A 195 -3.46 10.49 13.39
CA VAL A 195 -3.37 11.86 12.83
C VAL A 195 -2.05 12.03 12.09
N TYR A 196 -0.92 11.66 12.69
CA TYR A 196 0.39 11.72 12.08
C TYR A 196 0.49 10.88 10.79
N GLN A 197 -0.04 9.66 10.81
CA GLN A 197 -0.01 8.79 9.63
C GLN A 197 -0.80 9.36 8.47
N LEU A 198 -2.04 9.78 8.74
CA LEU A 198 -2.94 10.32 7.73
C LEU A 198 -2.46 11.67 7.19
N PHE A 199 -2.06 12.57 8.08
CA PHE A 199 -1.83 13.96 7.70
C PHE A 199 -0.42 14.18 7.19
N PHE A 200 0.55 13.40 7.64
CA PHE A 200 1.96 13.58 7.28
C PHE A 200 2.58 12.36 6.61
N MET A 201 2.55 11.19 7.24
CA MET A 201 3.33 10.03 6.79
C MET A 201 2.95 9.57 5.37
N TYR A 202 1.66 9.35 5.11
CA TYR A 202 1.18 8.91 3.79
C TYR A 202 1.43 9.94 2.67
N PRO A 203 1.04 11.22 2.81
CA PRO A 203 1.35 12.23 1.78
C PRO A 203 2.85 12.40 1.56
N PHE A 204 3.66 12.32 2.61
CA PHE A 204 5.11 12.44 2.52
C PHE A 204 5.76 11.27 1.78
N LEU A 205 5.39 10.03 2.11
CA LEU A 205 5.86 8.84 1.38
C LEU A 205 5.42 8.88 -0.10
N ALA A 206 4.20 9.32 -0.39
CA ALA A 206 3.74 9.47 -1.76
C ALA A 206 4.61 10.46 -2.57
N LEU A 207 5.07 11.55 -1.96
CA LEU A 207 6.01 12.49 -2.59
C LEU A 207 7.42 11.92 -2.75
N ILE A 208 7.91 11.11 -1.79
CA ILE A 208 9.19 10.39 -1.96
C ILE A 208 9.13 9.50 -3.20
N GLY A 209 8.05 8.71 -3.34
CA GLY A 209 7.88 7.85 -4.50
C GLY A 209 7.79 8.63 -5.80
N ALA A 210 7.07 9.75 -5.79
CA ALA A 210 6.98 10.59 -6.98
C ALA A 210 8.32 11.22 -7.37
N ASN A 211 9.05 11.80 -6.41
CA ASN A 211 10.36 12.40 -6.67
C ASN A 211 11.39 11.38 -7.15
N PHE A 212 11.37 10.17 -6.60
CA PHE A 212 12.21 9.08 -7.09
C PHE A 212 11.95 8.85 -8.58
N VAL A 213 10.69 8.61 -8.96
CA VAL A 213 10.31 8.33 -10.35
C VAL A 213 10.67 9.48 -11.29
N LEU A 214 10.44 10.73 -10.89
CA LEU A 214 10.78 11.90 -11.69
C LEU A 214 12.29 12.10 -11.91
N SER A 215 13.13 11.50 -11.07
CA SER A 215 14.60 11.61 -11.11
C SER A 215 15.32 10.40 -11.76
N SER A 216 14.54 9.46 -12.29
CA SER A 216 15.00 8.14 -12.77
C SER A 216 14.79 7.91 -14.25
#